data_AF-A0A7S1RAN0-F1
#
_entry.id   AF-A0A7S1RAN0-F1
#
_cell.length_a   1.000
_cell.length_b   1.000
_cell.length_c   1.000
_cell.angle_alpha   90.00
_cell.angle_beta   90.00
_cell.angle_gamma   90.00
#
_symmetry.space_group_name_H-M   'P 1'
#
loop_
_entity.id
_entity.type
_entity.pdbx_description
1 polymer ?
#
loop_
_entity_poly.entity_id
_entity_poly.type
_entity_poly.pdbx_seq_one_letter_code
_entity_poly.pdbx_strand_id
1 'polypeptide(L)'
;IVSLLAGPAARAAGGPPFWSISVEQLVAFHAETQSRMEAYCRDHLIDKEFAHVCRRQPCPHDHGDARHHASSHNELREVQQDMHTLVDVVIRPATKEHEGILGFWSTLNLESPRRAEVFVSHCWNERFGDFVSTLGTLRPELSVWVCSFALPQNIDISRVLSNRPDRSPSAAALRSAERVLLAVDDRLEPLTR
;
A
#
# COMPACT_ATOMS: atom_id res chain seq x y z
N ILE A 1 15.54 2.47 -17.15
CA ILE A 1 14.62 2.87 -16.04
C ILE A 1 13.99 1.64 -15.37
N VAL A 2 13.48 0.65 -16.12
CA VAL A 2 13.24 -0.74 -15.63
C VAL A 2 14.51 -1.43 -15.07
N SER A 3 15.64 -0.72 -14.99
CA SER A 3 16.96 -1.23 -14.63
C SER A 3 17.52 -0.77 -13.30
N LEU A 4 16.90 0.22 -12.67
CA LEU A 4 17.41 0.76 -11.41
C LEU A 4 16.63 0.27 -10.18
N LEU A 5 15.47 -0.35 -10.38
CA LEU A 5 14.50 -0.58 -9.29
C LEU A 5 13.86 -1.97 -9.30
N ALA A 6 14.01 -2.70 -10.40
CA ALA A 6 13.79 -4.11 -10.38
C ALA A 6 15.18 -4.73 -10.25
N GLY A 7 15.59 -5.06 -9.01
CA GLY A 7 16.74 -5.92 -8.81
C GLY A 7 16.60 -7.21 -9.65
N PRO A 8 17.67 -8.00 -9.83
CA PRO A 8 17.63 -9.23 -10.64
C PRO A 8 16.41 -10.12 -10.31
N ALA A 9 16.01 -10.18 -9.04
CA ALA A 9 14.81 -10.90 -8.57
C ALA A 9 13.48 -10.35 -9.14
N ALA A 10 13.24 -9.05 -9.08
CA ALA A 10 12.00 -8.44 -9.60
C ALA A 10 11.93 -8.46 -11.14
N ARG A 11 13.08 -8.52 -11.83
CA ARG A 11 13.16 -8.75 -13.28
C ARG A 11 12.93 -10.20 -13.64
N ALA A 12 13.51 -11.12 -12.87
CA ALA A 12 13.26 -12.55 -13.01
C ALA A 12 11.78 -12.88 -12.82
N ALA A 13 11.08 -12.10 -11.99
CA ALA A 13 9.64 -12.21 -11.78
C ALA A 13 8.76 -11.61 -12.90
N GLY A 14 9.30 -11.22 -14.06
CA GLY A 14 8.52 -10.70 -15.20
C GLY A 14 8.28 -9.18 -15.21
N GLY A 15 8.76 -8.47 -14.18
CA GLY A 15 8.68 -7.01 -14.09
C GLY A 15 7.32 -6.47 -13.61
N PRO A 16 7.08 -5.14 -13.70
CA PRO A 16 5.92 -4.48 -13.10
C PRO A 16 4.54 -5.08 -13.38
N PRO A 17 4.25 -5.59 -14.59
CA PRO A 17 2.96 -6.26 -14.86
C PRO A 17 2.72 -7.52 -14.03
N PHE A 18 3.76 -8.11 -13.43
CA PHE A 18 3.68 -9.32 -12.63
C PHE A 18 3.71 -9.07 -11.11
N TRP A 19 3.78 -7.80 -10.71
CA TRP A 19 3.78 -7.38 -9.30
C TRP A 19 2.34 -7.28 -8.79
N SER A 20 1.61 -8.38 -8.83
CA SER A 20 0.19 -8.45 -8.50
C SER A 20 -0.10 -9.42 -7.37
N ILE A 21 -1.28 -9.27 -6.77
CA ILE A 21 -1.85 -10.18 -5.78
C ILE A 21 -3.23 -10.63 -6.23
N SER A 22 -3.73 -11.77 -5.76
CA SER A 22 -5.12 -12.14 -6.02
C SER A 22 -6.09 -11.34 -5.13
N VAL A 23 -7.35 -11.25 -5.54
CA VAL A 23 -8.43 -10.68 -4.70
C VAL A 23 -8.55 -11.46 -3.39
N GLU A 24 -8.46 -12.79 -3.44
CA GLU A 24 -8.46 -13.65 -2.25
C GLU A 24 -7.32 -13.29 -1.28
N GLN A 25 -6.09 -13.10 -1.79
CA GLN A 25 -4.94 -12.69 -0.99
C GLN A 25 -5.17 -11.32 -0.32
N LEU A 26 -5.76 -10.37 -1.05
CA LEU A 26 -6.09 -9.05 -0.51
C LEU A 26 -7.14 -9.13 0.60
N VAL A 27 -8.19 -9.93 0.42
CA VAL A 27 -9.24 -10.13 1.42
C VAL A 27 -8.70 -10.83 2.66
N ALA A 28 -7.87 -11.88 2.48
CA ALA A 28 -7.21 -12.56 3.58
C ALA A 28 -6.30 -11.61 4.37
N PHE A 29 -5.47 -10.83 3.67
CA PHE A 29 -4.61 -9.82 4.27
C PHE A 29 -5.40 -8.78 5.08
N HIS A 30 -6.54 -8.31 4.58
CA HIS A 30 -7.41 -7.41 5.33
C HIS A 30 -7.95 -8.06 6.61
N ALA A 31 -8.46 -9.30 6.52
CA ALA A 31 -8.98 -10.02 7.68
C ALA A 31 -7.91 -10.21 8.78
N GLU A 32 -6.66 -10.48 8.39
CA GLU A 32 -5.53 -10.64 9.32
C GLU A 32 -5.12 -9.33 9.99
N THR A 33 -5.25 -8.19 9.30
CA THR A 33 -4.70 -6.91 9.75
C THR A 33 -5.74 -5.96 10.35
N GLN A 34 -7.03 -6.19 10.10
CA GLN A 34 -8.12 -5.28 10.47
C GLN A 34 -8.14 -4.96 11.97
N SER A 35 -8.14 -5.99 12.84
CA SER A 35 -8.22 -5.77 14.30
C SER A 35 -7.03 -4.98 14.85
N ARG A 36 -5.83 -5.22 14.31
CA ARG A 36 -4.61 -4.46 14.63
C ARG A 36 -4.76 -3.00 14.20
N MET A 37 -5.22 -2.76 12.97
CA MET A 37 -5.41 -1.42 12.43
C MET A 37 -6.47 -0.63 13.20
N GLU A 38 -7.62 -1.24 13.52
CA GLU A 38 -8.66 -0.63 14.34
C GLU A 38 -8.14 -0.21 15.71
N ALA A 39 -7.38 -1.09 16.37
CA ALA A 39 -6.79 -0.80 17.67
C ALA A 39 -5.74 0.31 17.60
N TYR A 40 -4.91 0.28 16.54
CA TYR A 40 -3.89 1.30 16.31
C TYR A 40 -4.53 2.68 16.08
N CYS A 41 -5.48 2.80 15.15
CA CYS A 41 -6.13 4.08 14.84
C CYS A 41 -6.88 4.66 16.04
N ARG A 42 -7.56 3.84 16.84
CA ARG A 42 -8.26 4.30 18.06
C ARG A 42 -7.32 4.94 19.09
N ASP A 43 -6.11 4.42 19.20
CA ASP A 43 -5.18 4.79 20.26
C ASP A 43 -4.12 5.81 19.82
N HIS A 44 -4.25 6.33 18.59
CA HIS A 44 -3.39 7.36 18.03
C HIS A 44 -4.19 8.53 17.47
N LEU A 45 -3.51 9.67 17.38
CA LEU A 45 -3.93 10.84 16.62
C LEU A 45 -2.85 11.14 15.57
N ILE A 46 -3.11 12.06 14.65
CA ILE A 46 -2.12 12.54 13.68
C ILE A 46 -1.97 14.06 13.81
N ASP A 47 -0.73 14.54 13.85
CA ASP A 47 -0.43 15.97 13.85
C ASP A 47 -0.34 16.55 12.42
N LYS A 48 -0.06 17.86 12.33
CA LYS A 48 0.07 18.57 11.05
C LYS A 48 1.29 18.12 10.23
N GLU A 49 2.29 17.52 10.88
CA GLU A 49 3.45 16.91 10.23
C GLU A 49 3.23 15.45 9.82
N PHE A 50 1.99 14.96 9.96
CA PHE A 50 1.60 13.58 9.70
C PHE A 50 2.32 12.55 10.61
N ALA A 51 2.80 12.97 11.78
CA ALA A 51 3.31 12.06 12.79
C ALA A 51 2.18 11.56 13.70
N HIS A 52 2.27 10.29 14.05
CA HIS A 52 1.33 9.58 14.90
C HIS A 52 1.57 9.93 16.37
N VAL A 53 0.53 10.39 17.06
CA VAL A 53 0.61 10.84 18.45
C VAL A 53 -0.08 9.82 19.33
N CYS A 54 0.69 9.16 20.21
CA CYS A 54 0.18 8.12 21.10
C CYS A 54 -0.76 8.72 22.15
N ARG A 55 -1.98 8.17 22.29
CA ARG A 55 -2.90 8.57 23.37
C ARG A 55 -2.49 8.02 24.74
N ARG A 56 -1.64 6.99 24.76
CA ARG A 56 -1.22 6.26 25.97
C ARG A 56 0.30 6.26 26.09
N GLN A 57 0.78 6.36 27.33
CA GLN A 57 2.20 6.24 27.68
C GLN A 57 2.38 5.24 28.84
N PRO A 58 3.15 4.15 28.65
CA PRO A 58 3.78 3.72 27.39
C PRO A 58 2.74 3.31 26.33
N CYS A 59 3.05 3.52 25.05
CA CYS A 59 2.19 3.06 23.96
C CYS A 59 2.35 1.54 23.79
N PRO A 60 1.26 0.74 23.76
CA PRO A 60 1.36 -0.71 23.66
C PRO A 60 1.47 -1.22 22.21
N HIS A 61 1.45 -0.32 21.23
CA HIS A 61 1.37 -0.68 19.81
C HIS A 61 2.74 -0.75 19.15
N ASP A 62 2.89 -1.70 18.23
CA ASP A 62 3.97 -1.67 17.25
C ASP A 62 3.64 -0.63 16.17
N HIS A 63 4.46 0.41 16.10
CA HIS A 63 4.30 1.53 15.17
C HIS A 63 4.84 1.22 13.78
N GLY A 64 5.48 0.07 13.57
CA GLY A 64 6.08 -0.25 12.28
C GLY A 64 7.11 0.81 11.87
N ASP A 65 6.85 1.46 10.73
CA ASP A 65 7.66 2.58 10.22
C ASP A 65 6.94 3.93 10.35
N ALA A 66 5.78 3.97 11.01
CA ALA A 66 5.08 5.21 11.29
C ALA A 66 5.94 6.14 12.17
N ARG A 67 6.16 7.37 11.69
CA ARG A 67 6.75 8.42 12.52
C ARG A 67 5.81 8.68 13.68
N HIS A 68 6.27 8.53 14.91
CA HIS A 68 5.41 8.66 16.09
C HIS A 68 6.08 9.38 17.25
N HIS A 69 5.26 9.92 18.16
CA HIS A 69 5.69 10.52 19.41
C HIS A 69 4.55 10.51 20.45
N ALA A 70 4.89 10.89 21.68
CA ALA A 70 4.04 10.63 22.84
C ALA A 70 3.12 11.80 23.23
N SER A 71 3.37 13.00 22.72
CA SER A 71 2.60 14.21 23.05
C SER A 71 2.80 15.30 22.00
N SER A 72 1.71 15.96 21.60
CA SER A 72 1.77 17.15 20.76
C SER A 72 1.02 18.31 21.41
N HIS A 73 1.53 19.53 21.24
CA HIS A 73 0.76 20.75 21.47
C HIS A 73 0.10 21.27 20.18
N ASN A 74 0.27 20.58 19.05
CA ASN A 74 -0.34 20.95 17.78
C ASN A 74 -1.82 20.54 17.72
N GLU A 75 -2.53 21.08 16.73
CA GLU A 75 -3.83 20.56 16.32
C GLU A 75 -3.69 19.10 15.89
N LEU A 76 -4.59 18.25 16.42
CA LEU A 76 -4.57 16.81 16.23
C LEU A 76 -5.85 16.36 15.52
N ARG A 77 -5.70 15.37 14.64
CA ARG A 77 -6.81 14.72 13.93
C ARG A 77 -6.82 13.23 14.21
N GLU A 78 -7.95 12.59 13.97
CA GLU A 78 -8.06 11.13 14.09
C GLU A 78 -7.27 10.44 12.98
N VAL A 79 -6.47 9.42 13.34
CA VAL A 79 -5.82 8.54 12.36
C VAL A 79 -6.91 7.73 11.66
N GLN A 80 -6.90 7.71 10.33
CA GLN A 80 -7.86 6.95 9.53
C GLN A 80 -7.33 5.55 9.22
N GLN A 81 -8.23 4.58 9.05
CA GLN A 81 -7.88 3.24 8.57
C GLN A 81 -7.78 3.24 7.03
N ASP A 82 -6.85 4.03 6.51
CA ASP A 82 -6.66 4.29 5.09
C ASP A 82 -5.36 3.65 4.57
N MET A 83 -5.05 3.86 3.29
CA MET A 83 -3.85 3.27 2.68
C MET A 83 -2.56 3.87 3.24
N HIS A 84 -2.59 5.13 3.71
CA HIS A 84 -1.44 5.76 4.35
C HIS A 84 -1.06 5.02 5.64
N THR A 85 -2.02 4.84 6.53
CA THR A 85 -1.78 4.17 7.82
C THR A 85 -1.41 2.70 7.60
N LEU A 86 -2.07 2.01 6.67
CA LEU A 86 -1.75 0.61 6.35
C LEU A 86 -0.30 0.47 5.86
N VAL A 87 0.15 1.38 4.99
CA VAL A 87 1.50 1.33 4.45
C VAL A 87 2.55 1.55 5.53
N ASP A 88 2.35 2.54 6.40
CA ASP A 88 3.31 2.89 7.46
C ASP A 88 3.39 1.83 8.56
N VAL A 89 2.26 1.26 8.97
CA VAL A 89 2.18 0.36 10.12
C VAL A 89 2.37 -1.11 9.72
N VAL A 90 2.05 -1.49 8.47
CA VAL A 90 2.01 -2.89 8.05
C VAL A 90 2.91 -3.17 6.84
N ILE A 91 2.69 -2.49 5.71
CA ILE A 91 3.37 -2.85 4.45
C ILE A 91 4.86 -2.56 4.49
N ARG A 92 5.27 -1.36 4.92
CA ARG A 92 6.68 -0.97 5.01
C ARG A 92 7.47 -1.90 5.94
N PRO A 93 7.02 -2.18 7.18
CA PRO A 93 7.69 -3.15 8.05
C PRO A 93 7.83 -4.54 7.43
N ALA A 94 6.77 -5.03 6.77
CA ALA A 94 6.74 -6.36 6.15
C ALA A 94 7.62 -6.47 4.89
N THR A 95 8.02 -5.34 4.30
CA THR A 95 8.79 -5.29 3.04
C THR A 95 10.21 -4.78 3.23
N LYS A 96 10.76 -4.81 4.45
CA LYS A 96 12.15 -4.39 4.73
C LYS A 96 13.21 -5.35 4.19
N GLU A 97 12.84 -6.61 3.96
CA GLU A 97 13.73 -7.58 3.36
C GLU A 97 14.21 -7.12 1.97
N HIS A 98 15.37 -7.64 1.54
CA HIS A 98 16.01 -7.23 0.29
C HIS A 98 16.20 -5.71 0.16
N GLU A 99 16.56 -5.03 1.26
CA GLU A 99 16.78 -3.57 1.30
C GLU A 99 15.55 -2.74 0.93
N GLY A 100 14.34 -3.32 0.99
CA GLY A 100 13.12 -2.58 0.69
C GLY A 100 12.83 -2.38 -0.80
N ILE A 101 13.55 -3.08 -1.69
CA ILE A 101 13.44 -2.91 -3.15
C ILE A 101 12.29 -3.71 -3.77
N LEU A 102 11.60 -4.54 -3.00
CA LEU A 102 10.43 -5.30 -3.44
C LEU A 102 9.15 -4.74 -2.82
N GLY A 103 8.04 -4.84 -3.55
CA GLY A 103 6.71 -4.56 -3.03
C GLY A 103 6.15 -5.73 -2.25
N PHE A 104 5.06 -5.52 -1.52
CA PHE A 104 4.40 -6.55 -0.72
C PHE A 104 4.03 -7.81 -1.50
N TRP A 105 3.72 -7.68 -2.80
CA TRP A 105 3.42 -8.82 -3.68
C TRP A 105 4.49 -9.93 -3.61
N SER A 106 5.76 -9.61 -3.36
CA SER A 106 6.83 -10.61 -3.31
C SER A 106 6.72 -11.52 -2.10
N THR A 107 6.11 -11.05 -1.01
CA THR A 107 5.86 -11.90 0.18
C THR A 107 4.84 -13.00 -0.11
N LEU A 108 4.03 -12.83 -1.16
CA LEU A 108 2.94 -13.74 -1.51
C LEU A 108 3.22 -14.55 -2.78
N ASN A 109 3.84 -13.94 -3.78
CA ASN A 109 3.88 -14.46 -5.15
C ASN A 109 5.30 -14.48 -5.76
N LEU A 110 6.38 -14.36 -4.98
CA LEU A 110 7.73 -14.33 -5.55
C LEU A 110 8.10 -15.62 -6.30
N GLU A 111 7.69 -16.78 -5.80
CA GLU A 111 7.95 -18.08 -6.44
C GLU A 111 7.05 -18.35 -7.65
N SER A 112 5.87 -17.72 -7.68
CA SER A 112 4.90 -17.85 -8.78
C SER A 112 4.28 -16.49 -9.13
N PRO A 113 5.04 -15.59 -9.78
CA PRO A 113 4.56 -14.25 -10.11
C PRO A 113 3.37 -14.32 -11.06
N ARG A 114 2.33 -13.55 -10.76
CA ARG A 114 1.10 -13.53 -11.55
C ARG A 114 1.02 -12.23 -12.33
N ARG A 115 0.70 -12.32 -13.62
CA ARG A 115 0.40 -11.14 -14.41
C ARG A 115 -0.91 -10.52 -13.94
N ALA A 116 -0.92 -9.21 -13.74
CA ALA A 116 -2.13 -8.47 -13.43
C ALA A 116 -3.14 -8.55 -14.57
N GLU A 117 -4.34 -9.02 -14.26
CA GLU A 117 -5.51 -8.95 -15.14
C GLU A 117 -6.17 -7.58 -15.03
N VAL A 118 -6.22 -7.02 -13.81
CA VAL A 118 -6.84 -5.73 -13.51
C VAL A 118 -5.82 -4.77 -12.90
N PHE A 119 -5.71 -3.59 -13.50
CA PHE A 119 -5.03 -2.46 -12.88
C PHE A 119 -6.03 -1.70 -12.01
N VAL A 120 -5.72 -1.49 -10.73
CA VAL A 120 -6.59 -0.78 -9.79
C VAL A 120 -6.09 0.64 -9.57
N SER A 121 -6.93 1.61 -9.93
CA SER A 121 -6.74 3.02 -9.60
C SER A 121 -7.65 3.35 -8.42
N HIS A 122 -7.11 3.94 -7.36
CA HIS A 122 -7.84 4.16 -6.11
C HIS A 122 -7.29 5.38 -5.35
N CYS A 123 -8.07 5.87 -4.37
CA CYS A 123 -7.65 6.97 -3.50
C CYS A 123 -6.94 6.42 -2.25
N TRP A 124 -5.84 7.04 -1.84
CA TRP A 124 -5.14 6.61 -0.61
C TRP A 124 -5.87 6.99 0.68
N ASN A 125 -6.79 7.94 0.62
CA ASN A 125 -7.60 8.41 1.74
C ASN A 125 -8.86 7.58 1.96
N GLU A 126 -9.22 6.72 1.01
CA GLU A 126 -10.38 5.84 1.16
C GLU A 126 -10.13 4.87 2.33
N ARG A 127 -11.20 4.48 3.02
CA ARG A 127 -11.08 3.46 4.06
C ARG A 127 -10.67 2.14 3.42
N PHE A 128 -9.61 1.54 3.94
CA PHE A 128 -9.07 0.29 3.37
C PHE A 128 -10.10 -0.85 3.38
N GLY A 129 -10.96 -0.93 4.40
CA GLY A 129 -12.04 -1.91 4.44
C GLY A 129 -13.07 -1.74 3.31
N ASP A 130 -13.40 -0.51 2.92
CA ASP A 130 -14.36 -0.22 1.85
C ASP A 130 -13.74 -0.53 0.47
N PHE A 131 -12.45 -0.22 0.31
CA PHE A 131 -11.64 -0.63 -0.85
C PHE A 131 -11.63 -2.16 -1.03
N VAL A 132 -11.34 -2.90 0.05
CA VAL A 132 -11.32 -4.36 0.04
C VAL A 132 -12.71 -4.93 -0.21
N SER A 133 -13.75 -4.35 0.39
CA SER A 133 -15.14 -4.77 0.14
C SER A 133 -15.51 -4.62 -1.35
N THR A 134 -15.11 -3.51 -1.97
CA THR A 134 -15.33 -3.25 -3.40
C THR A 134 -14.62 -4.29 -4.27
N LEU A 135 -13.33 -4.54 -4.04
CA LEU A 135 -12.57 -5.53 -4.80
C LEU A 135 -13.00 -6.97 -4.50
N GLY A 136 -13.51 -7.25 -3.30
CA GLY A 136 -14.03 -8.55 -2.89
C GLY A 136 -15.30 -8.97 -3.65
N THR A 137 -15.93 -8.06 -4.40
CA THR A 137 -17.03 -8.40 -5.33
C THR A 137 -16.55 -9.06 -6.62
N LEU A 138 -15.24 -9.02 -6.90
CA LEU A 138 -14.61 -9.66 -8.06
C LEU A 138 -14.37 -11.15 -7.80
N ARG A 139 -13.93 -11.88 -8.83
CA ARG A 139 -13.55 -13.29 -8.69
C ARG A 139 -12.33 -13.41 -7.74
N PRO A 140 -12.33 -14.33 -6.75
CA PRO A 140 -11.23 -14.46 -5.78
C PRO A 140 -9.84 -14.67 -6.42
N GLU A 141 -9.77 -15.41 -7.52
CA GLU A 141 -8.50 -15.78 -8.17
C GLU A 141 -7.95 -14.67 -9.07
N LEU A 142 -8.73 -13.61 -9.31
CA LEU A 142 -8.39 -12.52 -10.21
C LEU A 142 -7.14 -11.79 -9.71
N SER A 143 -6.14 -11.64 -10.58
CA SER A 143 -4.89 -10.95 -10.23
C SER A 143 -5.03 -9.44 -10.40
N VAL A 144 -4.90 -8.70 -9.30
CA VAL A 144 -5.04 -7.24 -9.24
C VAL A 144 -3.71 -6.56 -8.97
N TRP A 145 -3.45 -5.46 -9.67
CA TRP A 145 -2.32 -4.58 -9.42
C TRP A 145 -2.76 -3.37 -8.63
N VAL A 146 -2.28 -3.26 -7.39
CA VAL A 146 -2.57 -2.14 -6.47
C VAL A 146 -1.24 -1.50 -6.08
N CYS A 147 -1.12 -0.18 -6.24
CA CYS A 147 0.19 0.48 -6.17
C CYS A 147 0.91 0.32 -4.82
N SER A 148 0.17 0.35 -3.70
CA SER A 148 0.71 0.17 -2.35
C SER A 148 1.27 -1.24 -2.10
N PHE A 149 0.73 -2.26 -2.77
CA PHE A 149 1.19 -3.65 -2.68
C PHE A 149 2.24 -3.99 -3.73
N ALA A 150 2.13 -3.39 -4.92
CA ALA A 150 2.98 -3.69 -6.06
C ALA A 150 4.34 -2.97 -6.00
N LEU A 151 4.34 -1.70 -5.60
CA LEU A 151 5.54 -0.87 -5.61
C LEU A 151 6.32 -1.05 -4.30
N PRO A 152 7.66 -0.91 -4.34
CA PRO A 152 8.46 -0.91 -3.12
C PRO A 152 8.15 0.35 -2.29
N GLN A 153 7.77 0.16 -1.03
CA GLN A 153 7.32 1.24 -0.14
C GLN A 153 8.44 1.83 0.73
N ASN A 154 9.58 1.16 0.80
CA ASN A 154 10.73 1.50 1.63
C ASN A 154 11.81 2.32 0.92
N ILE A 155 11.58 2.68 -0.34
CA ILE A 155 12.51 3.48 -1.13
C ILE A 155 11.88 4.83 -1.49
N ASP A 156 12.73 5.75 -1.89
CA ASP A 156 12.29 7.03 -2.45
C ASP A 156 11.50 6.80 -3.75
N ILE A 157 10.17 6.84 -3.63
CA ILE A 157 9.24 6.60 -4.73
C ILE A 157 9.42 7.60 -5.88
N SER A 158 10.01 8.78 -5.64
CA SER A 158 10.32 9.74 -6.72
C SER A 158 11.32 9.15 -7.71
N ARG A 159 12.26 8.32 -7.22
CA ARG A 159 13.20 7.55 -8.06
C ARG A 159 12.46 6.49 -8.88
N VAL A 160 11.35 5.97 -8.34
CA VAL A 160 10.49 4.94 -8.95
C VAL A 160 9.57 5.46 -10.03
N LEU A 161 8.92 6.58 -9.74
CA LEU A 161 7.99 7.21 -10.67
C LEU A 161 8.75 7.88 -11.81
N SER A 162 10.00 8.31 -11.57
CA SER A 162 10.89 8.97 -12.53
C SER A 162 10.31 10.27 -13.11
N ASN A 163 11.14 11.06 -13.81
CA ASN A 163 10.66 12.24 -14.55
C ASN A 163 9.85 11.87 -15.81
N ARG A 164 9.61 10.56 -16.04
CA ARG A 164 8.92 10.01 -17.22
C ARG A 164 7.75 9.14 -16.71
N PRO A 165 6.61 9.73 -16.34
CA PRO A 165 5.47 8.99 -15.81
C PRO A 165 4.99 7.87 -16.74
N ASP A 166 5.11 8.07 -18.06
CA ASP A 166 4.78 7.09 -19.10
C ASP A 166 5.67 5.83 -19.05
N ARG A 167 6.84 5.92 -18.42
CA ARG A 167 7.80 4.82 -18.23
C ARG A 167 7.84 4.28 -16.81
N SER A 168 6.96 4.76 -15.93
CA SER A 168 6.87 4.27 -14.56
C SER A 168 6.42 2.80 -14.51
N PRO A 169 6.71 2.07 -13.42
CA PRO A 169 6.16 0.73 -13.21
C PRO A 169 4.63 0.68 -13.28
N SER A 170 3.96 1.70 -12.75
CA SER A 170 2.51 1.85 -12.83
C SER A 170 2.03 1.95 -14.27
N ALA A 171 2.70 2.73 -15.13
CA ALA A 171 2.33 2.84 -16.54
C ALA A 171 2.59 1.54 -17.32
N ALA A 172 3.62 0.79 -16.95
CA ALA A 172 3.87 -0.54 -17.52
C ALA A 172 2.78 -1.54 -17.14
N ALA A 173 2.36 -1.58 -15.88
CA ALA A 173 1.25 -2.41 -15.41
C ALA A 173 -0.07 -2.00 -16.07
N LEU A 174 -0.39 -0.71 -16.10
CA LEU A 174 -1.60 -0.16 -16.73
C LEU A 174 -1.73 -0.57 -18.20
N ARG A 175 -0.66 -0.45 -19.00
CA ARG A 175 -0.68 -0.86 -20.41
C ARG A 175 -0.81 -2.36 -20.62
N SER A 176 -0.43 -3.15 -19.62
CA SER A 176 -0.35 -4.61 -19.74
C SER A 176 -1.58 -5.31 -19.17
N ALA A 177 -2.34 -4.64 -18.30
CA ALA A 177 -3.57 -5.14 -17.72
C ALA A 177 -4.68 -5.21 -18.79
N GLU A 178 -5.56 -6.19 -18.65
CA GLU A 178 -6.70 -6.37 -19.56
C GLU A 178 -7.80 -5.35 -19.27
N ARG A 179 -7.89 -4.91 -18.01
CA ARG A 179 -8.93 -4.03 -17.52
C ARG A 179 -8.36 -3.03 -16.53
N VAL A 180 -9.06 -1.91 -16.41
CA VAL A 180 -8.80 -0.90 -15.38
C VAL A 180 -10.04 -0.82 -14.50
N LEU A 181 -9.85 -0.95 -13.19
CA LEU A 181 -10.89 -0.71 -12.20
C LEU A 181 -10.56 0.60 -11.49
N LEU A 182 -11.52 1.52 -11.51
CA LEU A 182 -11.45 2.75 -10.73
C LEU A 182 -12.28 2.56 -9.46
N ALA A 183 -11.61 2.44 -8.31
CA ALA A 183 -12.24 2.45 -7.01
C ALA A 183 -12.41 3.92 -6.61
N VAL A 184 -13.66 4.33 -6.42
CA VAL A 184 -14.03 5.68 -5.98
C VAL A 184 -14.67 5.57 -4.61
N ASP A 185 -14.25 6.45 -3.71
CA ASP A 185 -14.94 6.65 -2.44
C ASP A 185 -16.07 7.68 -2.59
N ASP A 186 -16.86 7.84 -1.53
CA ASP A 186 -17.97 8.78 -1.45
C ASP A 186 -17.52 10.24 -1.32
N ARG A 187 -16.23 10.47 -1.02
CA ARG A 187 -15.67 11.81 -0.75
C ARG A 187 -14.99 12.43 -1.96
N LEU A 188 -14.35 11.62 -2.82
CA LEU A 188 -13.51 12.05 -3.95
C LEU A 188 -12.50 13.14 -3.57
N GLU A 189 -12.14 13.24 -2.28
CA GLU A 189 -11.35 14.35 -1.76
C GLU A 189 -9.86 14.10 -2.04
N PRO A 190 -9.21 14.93 -2.88
CA PRO A 190 -7.77 14.87 -3.00
C PRO A 190 -7.13 15.27 -1.67
N LEU A 191 -6.05 14.60 -1.29
CA LEU A 191 -5.26 14.99 -0.13
C LEU A 191 -4.81 16.46 -0.28
N THR A 192 -5.31 17.33 0.59
CA THR A 192 -4.82 18.70 0.73
C THR A 192 -3.64 18.67 1.70
N ARG A 193 -2.42 18.81 1.17
CA ARG A 193 -1.18 19.00 1.93
C ARG A 193 -0.81 20.47 1.97
#